data_AF-A0A507QX42-F1
#
_entry.id   AF-A0A507QX42-F1
#
_cell.length_a   1.000
_cell.length_b   1.000
_cell.length_c   1.000
_cell.angle_alpha   90.00
_cell.angle_beta   90.00
_cell.angle_gamma   90.00
#
_symmetry.space_group_name_H-M   'P 1'
#
loop_
_entity.id
_entity.type
_entity.pdbx_description
1 polymer ?
#
loop_
_entity_poly.entity_id
_entity_poly.type
_entity_poly.pdbx_seq_one_letter_code
_entity_poly.pdbx_strand_id
1 'polypeptide(L)'
;MFAYPDAARYRLGVNYQQLPTNSARAPVYCPFQRDGLMNFSSNYGDDPDYIGSSLRPTTFATSSKGNYVSSTITEHERWIGEVCSFTSTVTDQDFEQPAALWKVLRREPGQQDRFVGNVADSVQKVTSAKLRASVYDLFARVDPQLGAWIKENAEANIH
;
A
#
# COMPACT_ATOMS: atom_id res chain seq x y z
N MET A 1 4.99 9.78 0.45
CA MET A 1 3.88 9.01 -0.15
C MET A 1 3.38 9.77 -1.39
N PHE A 2 3.42 9.15 -2.59
CA PHE A 2 3.23 9.85 -3.88
C PHE A 2 2.10 9.25 -4.75
N ALA A 3 2.04 7.92 -4.87
CA ALA A 3 1.25 7.24 -5.90
C ALA A 3 -0.28 7.51 -5.84
N TYR A 4 -0.87 7.55 -4.65
CA TYR A 4 -2.33 7.63 -4.49
C TYR A 4 -2.93 8.95 -5.00
N PRO A 5 -2.42 10.12 -4.60
CA PRO A 5 -2.88 11.40 -5.15
C PRO A 5 -2.67 11.53 -6.67
N ASP A 6 -1.59 10.97 -7.21
CA ASP A 6 -1.32 11.00 -8.65
C ASP A 6 -2.38 10.22 -9.45
N ALA A 7 -2.58 8.94 -9.09
CA ALA A 7 -3.58 8.09 -9.71
C ALA A 7 -5.01 8.63 -9.54
N ALA A 8 -5.32 9.27 -8.41
CA ALA A 8 -6.62 9.91 -8.19
C ALA A 8 -6.87 11.06 -9.16
N ARG A 9 -5.87 11.93 -9.39
CA ARG A 9 -5.99 13.04 -10.35
C ARG A 9 -6.22 12.56 -11.77
N TYR A 10 -5.53 11.49 -12.18
CA TYR A 10 -5.72 10.90 -13.51
C TYR A 10 -7.11 10.25 -13.64
N ARG A 11 -7.49 9.40 -12.68
CA ARG A 11 -8.70 8.57 -12.77
C ARG A 11 -10.00 9.35 -12.54
N LEU A 12 -9.99 10.33 -11.63
CA LEU A 12 -11.19 11.05 -11.18
C LEU A 12 -11.18 12.53 -11.53
N GLY A 13 -10.03 13.08 -11.93
CA GLY A 13 -9.84 14.50 -12.20
C GLY A 13 -9.16 15.25 -11.06
N VAL A 14 -8.67 16.46 -11.37
CA VAL A 14 -7.85 17.27 -10.44
C VAL A 14 -8.58 17.72 -9.18
N ASN A 15 -9.92 17.80 -9.24
CA ASN A 15 -10.79 18.16 -8.14
C ASN A 15 -11.53 16.95 -7.52
N TYR A 16 -10.96 15.74 -7.59
CA TYR A 16 -11.56 14.51 -7.06
C TYR A 16 -11.95 14.59 -5.57
N GLN A 17 -11.29 15.45 -4.80
CA GLN A 17 -11.59 15.72 -3.40
C GLN A 17 -12.93 16.44 -3.19
N GLN A 18 -13.51 17.05 -4.22
CA GLN A 18 -14.81 17.71 -4.13
C GLN A 18 -15.97 16.71 -4.25
N LEU A 19 -15.74 15.52 -4.81
CA LEU A 19 -16.79 14.49 -4.99
C LEU A 19 -17.47 14.18 -3.64
N PRO A 20 -18.82 14.05 -3.56
CA PRO A 20 -19.53 13.90 -2.29
C PRO A 20 -19.04 12.77 -1.38
N THR A 21 -18.56 11.66 -1.96
CA THR A 21 -18.00 10.53 -1.21
C THR A 21 -16.57 10.79 -0.71
N ASN A 22 -15.82 11.67 -1.37
CA ASN A 22 -14.43 12.00 -1.05
C ASN A 22 -14.31 13.29 -0.23
N SER A 23 -15.34 14.14 -0.25
CA SER A 23 -15.32 15.44 0.39
C SER A 23 -15.15 15.31 1.89
N ALA A 24 -14.24 16.11 2.44
CA ALA A 24 -14.05 16.21 3.87
C ALA A 24 -15.36 16.66 4.54
N ARG A 25 -15.72 16.00 5.64
CA ARG A 25 -16.89 16.39 6.45
C ARG A 25 -16.60 17.59 7.34
N ALA A 26 -15.35 17.75 7.75
CA ALA A 26 -14.89 18.92 8.49
C ALA A 26 -14.72 20.11 7.54
N PRO A 27 -14.93 21.35 8.01
CA PRO A 27 -14.64 22.54 7.21
C PRO A 27 -13.18 22.55 6.74
N VAL A 28 -12.97 22.71 5.44
CA VAL A 28 -11.64 22.86 4.82
C VAL A 28 -11.54 24.27 4.25
N TYR A 29 -10.52 25.01 4.69
CA TYR A 29 -10.20 26.32 4.16
C TYR A 29 -8.80 26.31 3.55
N CYS A 30 -8.75 26.25 2.23
CA CYS A 30 -7.53 26.17 1.43
C CYS A 30 -7.62 27.21 0.29
N PRO A 31 -7.53 28.51 0.60
CA PRO A 31 -7.76 29.56 -0.37
C PRO A 31 -6.64 29.68 -1.43
N PHE A 32 -5.63 28.82 -1.42
CA PHE A 32 -4.53 28.84 -2.39
C PHE A 32 -4.61 27.68 -3.39
N GLN A 33 -5.65 26.84 -3.30
CA GLN A 33 -6.00 25.87 -4.34
C GLN A 33 -7.27 26.35 -5.04
N ARG A 34 -7.14 26.69 -6.32
CA ARG A 34 -8.19 27.28 -7.15
C ARG A 34 -8.34 26.50 -8.46
N ASP A 35 -9.47 26.72 -9.09
CA ASP A 35 -9.77 26.31 -10.47
C ASP A 35 -9.69 24.78 -10.63
N GLY A 36 -9.15 24.33 -11.77
CA GLY A 36 -9.08 22.93 -12.15
C GLY A 36 -10.37 22.44 -12.81
N LEU A 37 -10.22 21.37 -13.59
CA LEU A 37 -11.33 20.73 -14.28
C LEU A 37 -12.41 20.29 -13.28
N MET A 38 -13.67 20.57 -13.61
CA MET A 38 -14.85 20.19 -12.81
C MET A 38 -14.81 20.71 -11.36
N ASN A 39 -14.36 21.95 -11.15
CA ASN A 39 -14.59 22.64 -9.88
C ASN A 39 -16.06 23.04 -9.77
N PHE A 40 -16.80 22.45 -8.83
CA PHE A 40 -18.22 22.73 -8.60
C PHE A 40 -18.49 23.39 -7.24
N SER A 41 -17.43 23.86 -6.58
CA SER A 41 -17.52 24.73 -5.41
C SER A 41 -17.72 26.20 -5.85
N SER A 42 -17.85 27.12 -4.89
CA SER A 42 -17.78 28.57 -5.17
C SER A 42 -16.37 29.04 -5.58
N ASN A 43 -15.39 28.13 -5.60
CA ASN A 43 -13.98 28.42 -5.86
C ASN A 43 -13.43 29.55 -4.96
N TYR A 44 -13.99 29.67 -3.74
CA TYR A 44 -13.72 30.72 -2.75
C TYR A 44 -14.00 32.17 -3.21
N GLY A 45 -14.67 32.39 -4.35
CA GLY A 45 -15.03 33.73 -4.83
C GLY A 45 -13.82 34.66 -4.96
N ASP A 46 -13.94 35.87 -4.40
CA ASP A 46 -12.92 36.94 -4.46
C ASP A 46 -11.84 36.82 -3.37
N ASP A 47 -11.76 35.69 -2.66
CA ASP A 47 -10.73 35.48 -1.65
C ASP A 47 -9.33 35.45 -2.27
N PRO A 48 -8.34 36.15 -1.66
CA PRO A 48 -6.95 36.10 -2.11
C PRO A 48 -6.47 34.66 -2.30
N ASP A 49 -5.84 34.39 -3.43
CA ASP A 49 -5.36 33.07 -3.84
C ASP A 49 -3.98 32.70 -3.27
N TYR A 50 -3.47 33.52 -2.33
CA TYR A 50 -2.16 33.38 -1.72
C TYR A 50 -2.21 33.59 -0.19
N ILE A 51 -1.20 33.07 0.50
CA ILE A 51 -1.06 33.19 1.96
C ILE A 51 -0.43 34.53 2.32
N GLY A 52 -0.86 35.15 3.42
CA GLY A 52 -0.26 36.37 3.94
C GLY A 52 -0.81 37.67 3.35
N SER A 53 -1.96 37.59 2.65
CA SER A 53 -2.69 38.79 2.24
C SER A 53 -3.14 39.62 3.44
N SER A 54 -2.94 40.93 3.37
CA SER A 54 -3.48 41.89 4.35
C SER A 54 -5.00 42.03 4.28
N LEU A 55 -5.61 41.70 3.13
CA LEU A 55 -7.05 41.77 2.91
C LEU A 55 -7.80 40.68 3.68
N ARG A 56 -7.20 39.48 3.78
CA ARG A 56 -7.76 38.35 4.50
C ARG A 56 -6.64 37.48 5.10
N PRO A 57 -6.16 37.80 6.32
CA PRO A 57 -5.10 37.04 6.97
C PRO A 57 -5.52 35.59 7.28
N THR A 58 -4.68 34.62 6.92
CA THR A 58 -4.92 33.19 7.19
C THR A 58 -4.37 32.79 8.56
N THR A 59 -5.19 32.16 9.40
CA THR A 59 -4.76 31.57 10.67
C THR A 59 -4.39 30.11 10.47
N PHE A 60 -3.16 29.74 10.85
CA PHE A 60 -2.71 28.35 10.85
C PHE A 60 -2.97 27.69 12.19
N ALA A 61 -3.27 26.39 12.16
CA ALA A 61 -3.42 25.61 13.38
C ALA A 61 -2.10 25.62 14.18
N THR A 62 -2.21 25.92 15.46
CA THR A 62 -1.13 25.79 16.43
C THR A 62 -1.30 24.48 17.21
N SER A 63 -0.19 23.88 17.59
CA SER A 63 -0.14 22.75 18.52
C SER A 63 -0.75 23.16 19.86
N SER A 64 -1.18 22.17 20.65
CA SER A 64 -1.66 22.36 22.03
C SER A 64 -0.69 23.14 22.94
N LYS A 65 0.60 23.22 22.54
CA LYS A 65 1.66 23.98 23.22
C LYS A 65 1.94 25.36 22.60
N GLY A 66 1.12 25.85 21.68
CA GLY A 66 1.27 27.18 21.05
C GLY A 66 2.30 27.26 19.91
N ASN A 67 3.06 26.19 19.64
CA ASN A 67 3.99 26.12 18.51
C ASN A 67 3.25 25.81 17.21
N TYR A 68 3.77 26.23 16.05
CA TYR A 68 3.24 25.78 14.76
C TYR A 68 3.25 24.25 14.68
N VAL A 69 2.17 23.65 14.16
CA VAL A 69 2.13 22.22 13.87
C VAL A 69 3.08 21.97 12.69
N SER A 70 4.35 21.69 12.97
CA SER A 70 5.30 21.30 11.92
C SER A 70 5.06 19.84 11.55
N SER A 71 4.85 19.59 10.25
CA SER A 71 4.74 18.24 9.68
C SER A 71 6.08 17.49 9.67
N THR A 72 7.20 18.16 9.92
CA THR A 72 8.48 17.47 10.06
C THR A 72 8.56 16.92 11.47
N ILE A 73 8.22 15.64 11.61
CA ILE A 73 8.53 14.87 12.80
C ILE A 73 10.07 14.80 12.89
N THR A 74 10.70 15.79 13.52
CA THR A 74 12.16 15.83 13.71
C THR A 74 12.60 15.13 15.00
N GLU A 75 11.65 14.75 15.85
CA GLU A 75 11.91 14.07 17.13
C GLU A 75 11.99 12.54 17.00
N HIS A 76 11.61 11.97 15.85
CA HIS A 76 11.70 10.52 15.58
C HIS A 76 12.63 10.23 14.38
N GLU A 77 13.31 9.08 14.46
CA GLU A 77 14.25 8.49 13.48
C GLU A 77 15.37 9.43 12.98
N ARG A 78 16.60 9.18 13.43
CA ARG A 78 17.80 9.85 12.91
C ARG A 78 18.40 9.02 11.78
N TRP A 79 18.52 9.63 10.61
CA TRP A 79 19.10 8.99 9.43
C TRP A 79 20.59 9.30 9.35
N ILE A 80 21.40 8.26 9.12
CA ILE A 80 22.83 8.37 8.82
C ILE A 80 23.06 7.56 7.55
N GLY A 81 23.60 8.19 6.51
CA GLY A 81 23.89 7.53 5.24
C GLY A 81 23.99 8.50 4.07
N GLU A 82 24.30 7.95 2.90
CA GLU A 82 24.29 8.66 1.62
C GLU A 82 23.01 8.32 0.84
N VAL A 83 22.60 9.20 -0.08
CA VAL A 83 21.49 8.92 -0.99
C VAL A 83 21.93 7.81 -1.95
N CYS A 84 21.28 6.66 -1.89
CA CYS A 84 21.60 5.51 -2.74
C CYS A 84 20.34 4.85 -3.30
N SER A 85 20.52 4.07 -4.37
CA SER A 85 19.50 3.12 -4.81
C SER A 85 19.66 1.84 -4.00
N PHE A 86 18.65 1.51 -3.20
CA PHE A 86 18.66 0.32 -2.35
C PHE A 86 17.61 -0.69 -2.81
N THR A 87 17.99 -1.97 -2.85
CA THR A 87 17.09 -3.10 -3.10
C THR A 87 17.37 -4.17 -2.06
N SER A 88 16.35 -4.56 -1.29
CA SER A 88 16.46 -5.69 -0.37
C SER A 88 16.50 -7.00 -1.14
N THR A 89 17.32 -7.94 -0.69
CA THR A 89 17.36 -9.31 -1.21
C THR A 89 16.57 -10.25 -0.31
N VAL A 90 16.10 -11.36 -0.88
CA VAL A 90 15.43 -12.41 -0.11
C VAL A 90 16.46 -13.13 0.76
N THR A 91 16.21 -13.17 2.06
CA THR A 91 17.03 -13.82 3.08
C THR A 91 16.27 -14.98 3.72
N ASP A 92 16.93 -15.78 4.57
CA ASP A 92 16.25 -16.87 5.28
C ASP A 92 15.25 -16.35 6.32
N GLN A 93 15.44 -15.14 6.86
CA GLN A 93 14.52 -14.51 7.81
C GLN A 93 13.14 -14.24 7.19
N ASP A 94 13.09 -14.01 5.88
CA ASP A 94 11.83 -13.78 5.15
C ASP A 94 10.90 -15.02 5.14
N PHE A 95 11.43 -16.20 5.48
CA PHE A 95 10.67 -17.46 5.54
C PHE A 95 10.16 -17.81 6.94
N GLU A 96 10.65 -17.13 7.99
CA GLU A 96 10.25 -17.43 9.37
C GLU A 96 8.76 -17.14 9.62
N GLN A 97 8.26 -15.99 9.15
CA GLN A 97 6.86 -15.61 9.32
C GLN A 97 5.90 -16.49 8.51
N PRO A 98 6.16 -16.82 7.22
CA PRO A 98 5.39 -17.82 6.50
C PRO A 98 5.39 -19.20 7.18
N ALA A 99 6.53 -19.66 7.71
CA ALA A 99 6.61 -20.96 8.39
C ALA A 99 5.81 -20.97 9.70
N ALA A 100 5.81 -19.85 10.44
CA ALA A 100 4.95 -19.67 11.60
C ALA A 100 3.46 -19.70 11.21
N LEU A 101 3.07 -19.02 10.13
CA LEU A 101 1.71 -19.03 9.62
C LEU A 101 1.27 -20.44 9.19
N TRP A 102 2.13 -21.20 8.53
CA TRP A 102 1.84 -22.59 8.14
C TRP A 102 1.48 -23.47 9.35
N LYS A 103 2.20 -23.30 10.47
CA LYS A 103 1.89 -23.98 11.74
C LYS A 103 0.57 -23.51 12.35
N VAL A 104 0.20 -22.24 12.18
CA VAL A 104 -1.08 -21.70 12.62
C VAL A 104 -2.23 -22.31 11.83
N LEU A 105 -2.09 -22.46 10.51
CA LEU A 105 -3.13 -23.08 9.67
C LEU A 105 -3.45 -24.51 10.10
N ARG A 106 -2.47 -25.26 10.63
CA ARG A 106 -2.70 -26.62 11.16
C ARG A 106 -3.68 -26.67 12.33
N ARG A 107 -3.92 -25.55 13.03
CA ARG A 107 -4.81 -25.51 14.20
C ARG A 107 -6.28 -25.68 13.81
N GLU A 108 -6.64 -25.37 12.57
CA GLU A 108 -7.99 -25.56 12.06
C GLU A 108 -8.01 -26.68 11.01
N PRO A 109 -8.77 -27.77 11.24
CA PRO A 109 -8.84 -28.89 10.29
C PRO A 109 -9.24 -28.46 8.88
N GLY A 110 -8.52 -28.95 7.87
CA GLY A 110 -8.80 -28.70 6.46
C GLY A 110 -8.24 -27.39 5.89
N GLN A 111 -7.70 -26.47 6.71
CA GLN A 111 -7.09 -25.23 6.19
C GLN A 111 -5.83 -25.51 5.38
N GLN A 112 -4.97 -26.42 5.85
CA GLN A 112 -3.74 -26.81 5.15
C GLN A 112 -4.06 -27.48 3.81
N ASP A 113 -5.05 -28.38 3.78
CA ASP A 113 -5.50 -29.05 2.55
C ASP A 113 -6.04 -28.04 1.53
N ARG A 114 -6.91 -27.11 1.96
CA ARG A 114 -7.46 -26.05 1.09
C ARG A 114 -6.37 -25.15 0.54
N PHE A 115 -5.39 -24.77 1.36
CA PHE A 115 -4.27 -23.96 0.91
C PHE A 115 -3.47 -24.68 -0.18
N VAL A 116 -3.11 -25.94 0.05
CA VAL A 116 -2.39 -26.76 -0.93
C VAL A 116 -3.19 -26.90 -2.23
N GLY A 117 -4.48 -27.21 -2.14
CA GLY A 117 -5.39 -27.30 -3.29
C GLY A 117 -5.43 -26.00 -4.10
N ASN A 118 -5.62 -24.85 -3.45
CA ASN A 118 -5.65 -23.54 -4.11
C ASN A 118 -4.35 -23.22 -4.84
N VAL A 119 -3.20 -23.52 -4.22
CA VAL A 119 -1.89 -23.28 -4.82
C VAL A 119 -1.66 -24.24 -6.00
N ALA A 120 -1.92 -25.52 -5.82
CA ALA A 120 -1.80 -26.52 -6.87
C ALA A 120 -2.69 -26.18 -8.09
N ASP A 121 -3.92 -25.75 -7.86
CA ASP A 121 -4.86 -25.35 -8.90
C ASP A 121 -4.41 -24.15 -9.72
N SER A 122 -3.63 -23.25 -9.11
CA SER A 122 -2.99 -22.13 -9.81
C SER A 122 -1.73 -22.57 -10.54
N VAL A 123 -0.88 -23.38 -9.90
CA VAL A 123 0.44 -23.77 -10.43
C VAL A 123 0.32 -24.75 -11.61
N GLN A 124 -0.68 -25.63 -11.63
CA GLN A 124 -0.91 -26.55 -12.74
C GLN A 124 -1.13 -25.84 -14.09
N LYS A 125 -1.64 -24.60 -14.07
CA LYS A 125 -1.88 -23.78 -15.27
C LYS A 125 -0.58 -23.21 -15.87
N VAL A 126 0.54 -23.33 -15.16
CA VAL A 126 1.85 -22.86 -15.62
C VAL A 126 2.45 -23.91 -16.55
N THR A 127 2.63 -23.54 -17.82
CA THR A 127 3.15 -24.45 -18.87
C THR A 127 4.62 -24.82 -18.67
N SER A 128 5.43 -23.93 -18.10
CA SER A 128 6.85 -24.16 -17.87
C SER A 128 7.10 -25.02 -16.64
N ALA A 129 7.55 -26.27 -16.84
CA ALA A 129 7.94 -27.17 -15.77
C ALA A 129 9.05 -26.60 -14.87
N LYS A 130 9.99 -25.82 -15.45
CA LYS A 130 11.05 -25.14 -14.69
C LYS A 130 10.47 -24.14 -13.70
N LEU A 131 9.48 -23.35 -14.11
CA LEU A 131 8.83 -22.38 -13.22
C LEU A 131 8.04 -23.07 -12.12
N ARG A 132 7.31 -24.16 -12.44
CA ARG A 132 6.62 -24.96 -11.43
C ARG A 132 7.59 -25.50 -10.38
N ALA A 133 8.71 -26.08 -10.82
CA ALA A 133 9.76 -26.56 -9.92
C ALA A 133 10.28 -25.45 -8.98
N SER A 134 10.56 -24.26 -9.51
CA SER A 134 11.00 -23.12 -8.68
C SER A 134 9.96 -22.68 -7.65
N VAL A 135 8.66 -22.80 -7.95
CA VAL A 135 7.59 -22.53 -6.97
C VAL A 135 7.57 -23.59 -5.87
N TYR A 136 7.73 -24.88 -6.21
CA TYR A 136 7.81 -25.94 -5.20
C TYR A 136 9.02 -25.76 -4.28
N ASP A 137 10.17 -25.40 -4.84
CA ASP A 137 11.39 -25.11 -4.08
C ASP A 137 11.20 -23.90 -3.15
N LEU A 138 10.47 -22.87 -3.58
CA LEU A 138 10.14 -21.71 -2.75
C LEU A 138 9.28 -22.11 -1.54
N PHE A 139 8.25 -22.94 -1.74
CA PHE A 139 7.41 -23.44 -0.65
C PHE A 139 8.15 -24.45 0.25
N ALA A 140 9.11 -25.20 -0.29
CA ALA A 140 9.97 -26.08 0.49
C ALA A 140 10.87 -25.33 1.48
N ARG A 141 11.21 -24.06 1.20
CA ARG A 141 11.92 -23.18 2.17
C ARG A 141 11.05 -22.78 3.36
N VAL A 142 9.72 -22.79 3.20
CA VAL A 142 8.77 -22.55 4.31
C VAL A 142 8.61 -23.82 5.14
N ASP A 143 8.32 -24.93 4.46
CA ASP A 143 8.25 -26.27 5.06
C ASP A 143 8.50 -27.32 3.96
N PRO A 144 9.44 -28.27 4.14
CA PRO A 144 9.75 -29.27 3.12
C PRO A 144 8.55 -30.14 2.73
N GLN A 145 7.64 -30.43 3.66
CA GLN A 145 6.44 -31.21 3.37
C GLN A 145 5.44 -30.40 2.56
N LEU A 146 5.33 -29.09 2.80
CA LEU A 146 4.47 -28.20 2.03
C LEU A 146 4.86 -28.18 0.54
N GLY A 147 6.14 -28.00 0.24
CA GLY A 147 6.63 -27.98 -1.16
C GLY A 147 6.36 -29.30 -1.89
N ALA A 148 6.61 -30.43 -1.22
CA ALA A 148 6.33 -31.76 -1.77
C ALA A 148 4.82 -31.98 -2.01
N TRP A 149 3.99 -31.58 -1.06
CA TRP A 149 2.55 -31.78 -1.14
C TRP A 149 1.89 -30.95 -2.24
N ILE A 150 2.34 -29.70 -2.44
CA ILE A 150 1.90 -28.87 -3.56
C ILE A 150 2.33 -29.50 -4.90
N LYS A 151 3.58 -29.97 -5.01
CA LYS A 151 4.07 -30.61 -6.23
C LYS A 151 3.23 -31.82 -6.62
N GLU A 152 2.95 -32.69 -5.66
CA GLU A 152 2.14 -33.89 -5.89
C GLU A 152 0.75 -33.53 -6.41
N ASN A 153 0.04 -32.63 -5.74
CA ASN A 153 -1.31 -32.21 -6.15
C ASN A 153 -1.31 -31.48 -7.50
N ALA A 154 -0.31 -30.63 -7.76
CA ALA A 154 -0.24 -29.87 -8.99
C ALA A 154 0.05 -30.75 -10.20
N GLU A 155 1.04 -31.65 -10.11
CA GLU A 155 1.43 -32.50 -11.24
C GLU A 155 0.44 -33.65 -11.48
N ALA A 156 -0.30 -34.11 -10.47
CA ALA A 156 -1.33 -35.13 -10.64
C ALA A 156 -2.48 -34.71 -11.58
N ASN A 157 -2.73 -33.41 -11.69
CA ASN A 157 -3.83 -32.84 -12.48
C ASN A 157 -3.38 -32.33 -13.87
N ILE A 158 -2.09 -32.45 -14.20
CA ILE A 158 -1.56 -32.04 -15.50
C ILE A 158 -1.70 -33.23 -16.47
N HIS A 159 -2.55 -33.06 -17.48
CA HIS A 159 -2.74 -33.99 -18.60
C HIS A 159 -2.02 -33.51 -19.87
#